data_AF-A0A383D249-F1
#
_entry.id   AF-A0A383D249-F1
#
_cell.length_a   1.000
_cell.length_b   1.000
_cell.length_c   1.000
_cell.angle_alpha   90.00
_cell.angle_beta   90.00
_cell.angle_gamma   90.00
#
_symmetry.space_group_name_H-M   'P 1'
#
loop_
_entity.id
_entity.type
_entity.pdbx_description
1 polymer ?
#
loop_
_entity_poly.entity_id
_entity_poly.type
_entity_poly.pdbx_seq_one_letter_code
_entity_poly.pdbx_strand_id
1 'polypeptide(L)'
;LGILAEGRSVVFVPSGSITAHFRELVRANQSEVFTLHKQKIYLAVSCYPETAQTSIRRRPSQPAANPDADPCLVMTHLDRLEAESIHIIREVIAHAENPVMLYSIGKDSSVMLHLARKAFYPSPPPFPLMHVDTRWKFQEMYRFRDEMAASSNMELISYINPEGVKKNINPFDHGSSLHTDIMKTQGLKQALDQYQFDAAFGGARRDEEKSRAKERVFSFRTDTHRWDPKNQRPELWN
;
A
#
# COMPACT_ATOMS: atom_id res chain seq x y z
N LEU A 1 -13.00 30.55 -20.67
CA LEU A 1 -11.71 30.74 -19.96
C LEU A 1 -10.90 31.92 -20.52
N GLY A 2 -10.73 32.06 -21.85
CA GLY A 2 -9.97 33.18 -22.43
C GLY A 2 -10.51 34.60 -22.12
N ILE A 3 -11.84 34.76 -22.01
CA ILE A 3 -12.47 36.07 -21.72
C ILE A 3 -12.23 36.51 -20.25
N LEU A 4 -12.16 35.56 -19.31
CA LEU A 4 -12.00 35.84 -17.88
C LEU A 4 -10.56 36.17 -17.48
N ALA A 5 -9.59 35.87 -18.36
CA ALA A 5 -8.17 35.94 -18.06
C ALA A 5 -7.51 37.25 -18.49
N GLU A 6 -8.19 38.11 -19.27
CA GLU A 6 -7.69 39.41 -19.76
C GLU A 6 -6.21 39.40 -20.21
N GLY A 7 -5.75 38.33 -20.87
CA GLY A 7 -4.38 38.26 -21.37
C GLY A 7 -3.33 37.71 -20.38
N ARG A 8 -3.70 37.37 -19.15
CA ARG A 8 -2.77 36.91 -18.10
C ARG A 8 -2.81 35.39 -17.93
N SER A 9 -1.72 34.83 -17.40
CA SER A 9 -1.73 33.44 -16.91
C SER A 9 -2.61 33.36 -15.66
N VAL A 10 -3.50 32.36 -15.61
CA VAL A 10 -4.50 32.23 -14.53
C VAL A 10 -4.48 30.84 -13.93
N VAL A 11 -4.64 30.78 -12.61
CA VAL A 11 -4.88 29.54 -11.87
C VAL A 11 -6.38 29.43 -11.59
N PHE A 12 -7.00 28.34 -12.04
CA PHE A 12 -8.38 27.99 -11.72
C PHE A 12 -8.40 26.90 -10.67
N VAL A 13 -9.11 27.19 -9.57
CA VAL A 13 -9.33 26.27 -8.44
C VAL A 13 -10.81 25.87 -8.47
N PRO A 14 -11.17 24.77 -9.16
CA PRO A 14 -12.58 24.42 -9.40
C PRO A 14 -13.25 23.83 -8.16
N SER A 15 -14.43 24.34 -7.78
CA SER A 15 -15.21 23.82 -6.65
C SER A 15 -16.54 23.18 -7.08
N GLY A 16 -17.01 22.21 -6.28
CA GLY A 16 -18.31 21.55 -6.51
C GLY A 16 -18.30 20.59 -7.70
N SER A 17 -19.40 20.54 -8.46
CA SER A 17 -19.59 19.58 -9.55
C SER A 17 -18.67 19.81 -10.76
N ILE A 18 -18.11 21.02 -10.90
CA ILE A 18 -17.21 21.36 -12.02
C ILE A 18 -15.83 20.72 -11.87
N THR A 19 -15.43 20.37 -10.63
CA THR A 19 -14.15 19.70 -10.35
C THR A 19 -14.02 18.36 -11.09
N ALA A 20 -15.13 17.63 -11.25
CA ALA A 20 -15.14 16.36 -11.99
C ALA A 20 -14.81 16.55 -13.48
N HIS A 21 -15.42 17.54 -14.12
CA HIS A 21 -15.18 17.87 -15.52
C HIS A 21 -13.75 18.37 -15.76
N PHE A 22 -13.21 19.17 -14.83
CA PHE A 22 -11.84 19.66 -14.94
C PHE A 22 -10.82 18.53 -14.75
N ARG A 23 -11.12 17.54 -13.90
CA ARG A 23 -10.30 16.31 -13.79
C ARG A 23 -10.28 15.52 -15.09
N GLU A 24 -11.41 15.37 -15.76
CA GLU A 24 -11.46 14.70 -17.07
C GLU A 24 -10.59 15.42 -18.12
N LEU A 25 -10.66 16.75 -18.15
CA LEU A 25 -9.82 17.57 -19.03
C LEU A 25 -8.33 17.40 -18.73
N VAL A 26 -7.93 17.47 -17.45
CA VAL A 26 -6.53 17.26 -17.04
C VAL A 26 -6.04 15.86 -17.39
N ARG A 27 -6.88 14.83 -17.20
CA ARG A 27 -6.54 13.44 -17.57
C ARG A 27 -6.37 13.29 -19.08
N ALA A 28 -7.28 13.84 -19.88
CA ALA A 28 -7.21 13.80 -21.34
C ALA A 28 -5.96 14.52 -21.87
N ASN A 29 -5.57 15.63 -21.24
CA ASN A 29 -4.40 16.42 -21.61
C ASN A 29 -3.09 15.92 -20.98
N GLN A 30 -3.15 14.95 -20.05
CA GLN A 30 -2.02 14.47 -19.24
C GLN A 30 -1.22 15.59 -18.53
N SER A 31 -1.83 16.75 -18.32
CA SER A 31 -1.19 17.95 -17.78
C SER A 31 -2.24 18.88 -17.19
N GLU A 32 -1.93 19.47 -16.03
CA GLU A 32 -2.72 20.54 -15.40
C GLU A 32 -2.54 21.90 -16.07
N VAL A 33 -1.60 22.02 -17.00
CA VAL A 33 -1.27 23.26 -17.70
C VAL A 33 -1.79 23.19 -19.13
N PHE A 34 -2.65 24.15 -19.46
CA PHE A 34 -3.21 24.35 -20.78
C PHE A 34 -2.66 25.64 -21.37
N THR A 35 -2.29 25.61 -22.66
CA THR A 35 -1.83 26.81 -23.36
C THR A 35 -2.91 27.28 -24.32
N LEU A 36 -3.40 28.51 -24.12
CA LEU A 36 -4.41 29.13 -24.97
C LEU A 36 -3.90 30.51 -25.41
N HIS A 37 -3.78 30.76 -26.72
CA HIS A 37 -3.31 32.04 -27.27
C HIS A 37 -2.05 32.62 -26.58
N LYS A 38 -1.04 31.76 -26.37
CA LYS A 38 0.25 32.07 -25.68
C LYS A 38 0.16 32.30 -24.16
N GLN A 39 -0.98 32.07 -23.52
CA GLN A 39 -1.16 32.16 -22.07
C GLN A 39 -1.26 30.78 -21.44
N LYS A 40 -0.79 30.66 -20.20
CA LYS A 40 -0.88 29.42 -19.42
C LYS A 40 -2.09 29.48 -18.48
N ILE A 41 -2.95 28.49 -18.60
CA ILE A 41 -4.08 28.25 -17.69
C ILE A 41 -3.72 27.03 -16.86
N TYR A 42 -3.71 27.20 -15.54
CA TYR A 42 -3.42 26.13 -14.59
C TYR A 42 -4.73 25.65 -13.98
N LEU A 43 -5.05 24.38 -14.12
CA LEU A 43 -6.21 23.77 -13.47
C LEU A 43 -5.73 23.03 -12.21
N ALA A 44 -5.94 23.62 -11.05
CA ALA A 44 -5.48 23.09 -9.76
C ALA A 44 -6.42 21.98 -9.24
N VAL A 45 -6.57 20.90 -10.01
CA VAL A 45 -7.43 19.76 -9.66
C VAL A 45 -6.75 18.79 -8.69
N SER A 46 -5.42 18.75 -8.68
CA SER A 46 -4.58 18.01 -7.73
C SER A 46 -4.77 18.44 -6.28
N CYS A 47 -5.28 19.65 -6.04
CA CYS A 47 -5.59 20.14 -4.69
C CYS A 47 -6.81 19.44 -4.06
N TYR A 48 -7.59 18.68 -4.84
CA TYR A 48 -8.77 17.99 -4.35
C TYR A 48 -8.52 16.49 -4.21
N PRO A 49 -8.84 15.86 -3.06
CA PRO A 49 -8.70 14.43 -2.88
C PRO A 49 -9.52 13.67 -3.92
N GLU A 50 -8.87 12.76 -4.63
CA GLU A 50 -9.52 11.92 -5.62
C GLU A 50 -10.41 10.91 -4.89
N THR A 51 -11.72 10.95 -5.12
CA THR A 51 -12.61 9.90 -4.63
C THR A 51 -12.29 8.63 -5.42
N ALA A 52 -11.85 7.59 -4.70
CA ALA A 52 -11.30 6.33 -5.21
C ALA A 52 -12.18 5.62 -6.25
N GLN A 53 -13.47 5.95 -6.34
CA GLN A 53 -14.43 5.36 -7.28
C GLN A 53 -14.14 5.65 -8.76
N THR A 54 -13.36 6.70 -9.09
CA THR A 54 -13.18 7.14 -10.49
C THR A 54 -11.77 6.98 -11.08
N SER A 55 -10.80 6.51 -10.30
CA SER A 55 -9.38 6.47 -10.71
C SER A 55 -8.82 5.08 -10.98
N ILE A 56 -9.47 4.01 -10.52
CA ILE A 56 -9.11 2.64 -10.91
C ILE A 56 -9.83 2.29 -12.22
N ARG A 57 -9.55 3.03 -13.31
CA ARG A 57 -9.87 2.51 -14.65
C ARG A 57 -8.82 1.46 -14.96
N ARG A 58 -9.23 0.20 -15.11
CA ARG A 58 -8.42 -0.85 -15.74
C ARG A 58 -7.75 -0.26 -16.98
N ARG A 59 -6.43 -0.42 -17.09
CA ARG A 59 -5.71 -0.16 -18.35
C ARG A 59 -6.52 -0.81 -19.47
N PRO A 60 -6.82 -0.13 -20.59
CA PRO A 60 -7.43 -0.80 -21.73
C PRO A 60 -6.57 -2.01 -22.04
N SER A 61 -7.21 -3.18 -22.14
CA SER A 61 -6.55 -4.42 -22.55
C SER A 61 -5.74 -4.13 -23.80
N GLN A 62 -4.45 -4.47 -23.79
CA GLN A 62 -3.63 -4.43 -25.00
C GLN A 62 -4.39 -5.17 -26.13
N PRO A 63 -4.27 -4.71 -27.39
CA PRO A 63 -4.90 -5.40 -28.51
C PRO A 63 -4.46 -6.87 -28.50
N ALA A 64 -5.41 -7.76 -28.75
CA ALA A 64 -5.20 -9.21 -28.74
C ALA A 64 -3.95 -9.56 -29.57
N ALA A 65 -3.02 -10.25 -28.94
CA ALA A 65 -1.81 -10.75 -29.60
C ALA A 65 -2.20 -11.71 -30.74
N ASN A 66 -1.36 -11.75 -31.78
CA ASN A 66 -1.51 -12.56 -32.98
C ASN A 66 -1.95 -14.01 -32.66
N PRO A 67 -2.96 -14.55 -33.37
CA PRO A 67 -3.46 -15.92 -33.13
C PRO A 67 -2.48 -17.03 -33.54
N ASP A 68 -1.41 -16.69 -34.28
CA ASP A 68 -0.43 -17.65 -34.82
C ASP A 68 0.90 -17.71 -34.05
N ALA A 69 1.01 -17.02 -32.91
CA ALA A 69 2.15 -17.19 -32.02
C ALA A 69 1.91 -18.39 -31.10
N ASP A 70 2.72 -19.43 -31.25
CA ASP A 70 2.77 -20.58 -30.33
C ASP A 70 2.88 -20.04 -28.88
N PRO A 71 1.84 -20.21 -28.02
CA PRO A 71 1.73 -19.51 -26.75
C PRO A 71 2.54 -20.24 -25.69
N CYS A 72 3.84 -20.44 -25.96
CA CYS A 72 4.79 -20.61 -24.88
C CYS A 72 4.90 -19.23 -24.21
N LEU A 73 3.91 -18.96 -23.33
CA LEU A 73 3.70 -17.71 -22.59
C LEU A 73 5.03 -17.19 -22.06
N VAL A 74 5.63 -16.24 -22.78
CA VAL A 74 6.83 -15.57 -22.28
C VAL A 74 6.38 -14.71 -21.11
N MET A 75 6.51 -15.25 -19.90
CA MET A 75 6.22 -14.52 -18.68
C MET A 75 7.08 -13.26 -18.65
N THR A 76 6.45 -12.10 -18.49
CA THR A 76 7.20 -10.88 -18.27
C THR A 76 7.88 -10.94 -16.90
N HIS A 77 8.83 -10.05 -16.67
CA HIS A 77 9.46 -9.93 -15.35
C HIS A 77 8.43 -9.73 -14.22
N LEU A 78 7.40 -8.91 -14.45
CA LEU A 78 6.35 -8.65 -13.46
C LEU A 78 5.43 -9.86 -13.26
N ASP A 79 5.12 -10.60 -14.31
CA ASP A 79 4.32 -11.82 -14.18
C ASP A 79 5.05 -12.86 -13.33
N ARG A 80 6.37 -12.99 -13.52
CA ARG A 80 7.19 -13.88 -12.69
C ARG A 80 7.20 -13.44 -11.23
N LEU A 81 7.42 -12.15 -10.96
CA LEU A 81 7.39 -11.63 -9.58
C LEU A 81 6.01 -11.77 -8.93
N GLU A 82 4.94 -11.54 -9.68
CA GLU A 82 3.57 -11.74 -9.21
C GLU A 82 3.31 -13.22 -8.87
N ALA A 83 3.72 -14.15 -9.74
CA ALA A 83 3.57 -15.58 -9.51
C ALA A 83 4.39 -16.06 -8.30
N GLU A 84 5.65 -15.66 -8.18
CA GLU A 84 6.52 -15.96 -7.04
C GLU A 84 5.91 -15.43 -5.73
N SER A 85 5.41 -14.19 -5.74
CA SER A 85 4.80 -13.58 -4.54
C SER A 85 3.50 -14.29 -4.13
N ILE A 86 2.65 -14.64 -5.10
CA ILE A 86 1.41 -15.39 -4.85
C ILE A 86 1.73 -16.78 -4.28
N HIS A 87 2.76 -17.44 -4.82
CA HIS A 87 3.21 -18.73 -4.32
C HIS A 87 3.65 -18.65 -2.86
N ILE A 88 4.51 -17.69 -2.50
CA ILE A 88 4.97 -17.46 -1.11
C ILE A 88 3.77 -17.22 -0.18
N ILE A 89 2.81 -16.39 -0.59
CA ILE A 89 1.61 -16.12 0.21
C ILE A 89 0.82 -17.41 0.47
N ARG A 90 0.62 -18.24 -0.55
CA ARG A 90 -0.11 -19.51 -0.41
C ARG A 90 0.61 -20.52 0.46
N GLU A 91 1.93 -20.63 0.34
CA GLU A 91 2.75 -21.51 1.18
C GLU A 91 2.65 -21.14 2.67
N VAL A 92 2.70 -19.84 2.99
CA VAL A 92 2.51 -19.39 4.37
C VAL A 92 1.13 -19.80 4.89
N ILE A 93 0.07 -19.62 4.12
CA ILE A 93 -1.29 -20.00 4.54
C ILE A 93 -1.47 -21.51 4.64
N ALA A 94 -0.73 -22.30 3.86
CA ALA A 94 -0.76 -23.76 3.97
C ALA A 94 -0.10 -24.28 5.26
N HIS A 95 0.81 -23.50 5.86
CA HIS A 95 1.62 -23.93 7.02
C HIS A 95 1.36 -23.16 8.32
N ALA A 96 0.82 -21.95 8.25
CA ALA A 96 0.51 -21.13 9.42
C ALA A 96 -0.92 -21.40 9.92
N GLU A 97 -1.09 -21.47 11.23
CA GLU A 97 -2.38 -21.62 11.90
C GLU A 97 -3.09 -20.28 12.07
N ASN A 98 -2.36 -19.20 12.35
CA ASN A 98 -2.93 -17.87 12.62
C ASN A 98 -2.09 -16.74 11.97
N PRO A 99 -2.14 -16.62 10.63
CA PRO A 99 -1.38 -15.61 9.90
C PRO A 99 -2.05 -14.23 9.94
N VAL A 100 -1.24 -13.17 9.80
CA VAL A 100 -1.72 -11.78 9.67
C VAL A 100 -0.95 -11.02 8.60
N MET A 101 -1.60 -10.08 7.92
CA MET A 101 -0.93 -9.17 6.98
C MET A 101 -0.77 -7.77 7.55
N LEU A 102 0.47 -7.30 7.68
CA LEU A 102 0.77 -5.95 8.17
C LEU A 102 0.44 -4.91 7.08
N TYR A 103 -0.60 -4.13 7.32
CA TYR A 103 -1.09 -3.12 6.39
C TYR A 103 -0.79 -1.70 6.88
N SER A 104 0.29 -1.12 6.36
CA SER A 104 0.79 0.20 6.76
C SER A 104 0.22 1.36 5.95
N ILE A 105 -0.66 1.08 4.97
CA ILE A 105 -1.24 2.08 4.06
C ILE A 105 -0.17 2.70 3.12
N GLY A 106 0.98 2.05 2.99
CA GLY A 106 2.03 2.43 2.05
C GLY A 106 1.83 1.81 0.67
N LYS A 107 2.67 2.21 -0.29
CA LYS A 107 2.69 1.64 -1.65
C LYS A 107 2.93 0.12 -1.61
N ASP A 108 3.88 -0.34 -0.81
CA ASP A 108 4.32 -1.74 -0.79
C ASP A 108 3.26 -2.63 -0.15
N SER A 109 2.69 -2.20 0.98
CA SER A 109 1.58 -2.91 1.63
C SER A 109 0.32 -2.94 0.75
N SER A 110 0.10 -1.93 -0.11
CA SER A 110 -1.02 -1.91 -1.06
C SER A 110 -0.80 -2.91 -2.21
N VAL A 111 0.44 -3.05 -2.71
CA VAL A 111 0.78 -4.10 -3.68
C VAL A 111 0.65 -5.49 -3.04
N MET A 112 1.12 -5.67 -1.81
CA MET A 112 1.00 -6.92 -1.07
C MET A 112 -0.47 -7.32 -0.84
N LEU A 113 -1.33 -6.37 -0.47
CA LEU A 113 -2.78 -6.58 -0.38
C LEU A 113 -3.39 -6.99 -1.73
N HIS A 114 -2.96 -6.36 -2.82
CA HIS A 114 -3.40 -6.72 -4.17
C HIS A 114 -3.01 -8.16 -4.54
N LEU A 115 -1.78 -8.55 -4.24
CA LEU A 115 -1.27 -9.91 -4.48
C LEU A 115 -2.01 -10.94 -3.63
N ALA A 116 -2.31 -10.64 -2.36
CA ALA A 116 -3.12 -11.52 -1.52
C ALA A 116 -4.52 -11.74 -2.10
N ARG A 117 -5.18 -10.67 -2.56
CA ARG A 117 -6.49 -10.81 -3.23
C ARG A 117 -6.44 -11.67 -4.48
N LYS A 118 -5.35 -11.59 -5.27
CA LYS A 118 -5.13 -12.48 -6.41
C LYS A 118 -4.87 -13.93 -5.98
N ALA A 119 -4.11 -14.12 -4.90
CA ALA A 119 -3.75 -15.45 -4.40
C ALA A 119 -4.97 -16.28 -3.97
N PHE A 120 -6.03 -15.65 -3.47
CA PHE A 120 -7.22 -16.35 -2.95
C PHE A 120 -8.50 -16.14 -3.77
N TYR A 121 -8.43 -15.41 -4.88
CA TYR A 121 -9.57 -15.24 -5.78
C TYR A 121 -10.17 -16.61 -6.17
N PRO A 122 -11.51 -16.78 -6.14
CA PRO A 122 -12.56 -15.77 -5.97
C PRO A 122 -12.92 -15.39 -4.53
N SER A 123 -12.36 -16.07 -3.54
CA SER A 123 -12.65 -15.85 -2.12
C SER A 123 -11.79 -14.73 -1.52
N PRO A 124 -12.24 -14.07 -0.42
CA PRO A 124 -11.36 -13.19 0.34
C PRO A 124 -10.20 -14.00 0.96
N PRO A 125 -9.01 -13.39 1.16
CA PRO A 125 -7.90 -14.06 1.83
C PRO A 125 -8.28 -14.52 3.26
N PRO A 126 -7.86 -15.72 3.69
CA PRO A 126 -8.31 -16.33 4.95
C PRO A 126 -7.52 -15.83 6.18
N PHE A 127 -7.25 -14.53 6.26
CA PHE A 127 -6.50 -13.90 7.36
C PHE A 127 -6.82 -12.40 7.49
N PRO A 128 -6.70 -11.82 8.68
CA PRO A 128 -6.95 -10.39 8.88
C PRO A 128 -5.80 -9.51 8.39
N LEU A 129 -6.12 -8.25 8.13
CA LEU A 129 -5.16 -7.16 8.04
C LEU A 129 -4.90 -6.60 9.45
N MET A 130 -3.67 -6.20 9.73
CA MET A 130 -3.33 -5.49 10.97
C MET A 130 -2.65 -4.17 10.69
N HIS A 131 -3.14 -3.12 11.35
CA HIS A 131 -2.57 -1.79 11.33
C HIS A 131 -2.12 -1.37 12.73
N VAL A 132 -0.81 -1.13 12.88
CA VAL A 132 -0.28 -0.51 14.11
C VAL A 132 -0.42 1.01 14.01
N ASP A 133 -1.33 1.54 14.82
CA ASP A 133 -1.72 2.94 14.85
C ASP A 133 -0.86 3.73 15.84
N THR A 134 -0.17 4.75 15.33
CA THR A 134 0.63 5.67 16.13
C THR A 134 -0.08 6.96 16.49
N ARG A 135 -1.35 7.15 16.08
CA ARG A 135 -2.17 8.39 16.21
C ARG A 135 -1.69 9.61 15.43
N TRP A 136 -0.55 9.50 14.74
CA TRP A 136 0.15 10.62 14.09
C TRP A 136 0.30 10.43 12.57
N LYS A 137 -0.62 9.69 11.95
CA LYS A 137 -0.68 9.54 10.48
C LYS A 137 -1.59 10.59 9.88
N PHE A 138 -1.42 10.87 8.60
CA PHE A 138 -2.29 11.80 7.86
C PHE A 138 -3.73 11.26 7.85
N GLN A 139 -4.72 12.17 7.91
CA GLN A 139 -6.14 11.79 7.94
C GLN A 139 -6.55 11.03 6.67
N GLU A 140 -5.98 11.41 5.54
CA GLU A 140 -6.16 10.73 4.25
C GLU A 140 -5.68 9.28 4.30
N MET A 141 -4.66 8.96 5.10
CA MET A 141 -4.22 7.57 5.26
C MET A 141 -5.29 6.75 5.99
N TYR A 142 -5.87 7.25 7.07
CA TYR A 142 -6.95 6.55 7.77
C TYR A 142 -8.16 6.33 6.87
N ARG A 143 -8.56 7.36 6.12
CA ARG A 143 -9.65 7.23 5.16
C ARG A 143 -9.35 6.17 4.08
N PHE A 144 -8.18 6.24 3.45
CA PHE A 144 -7.80 5.27 2.43
C PHE A 144 -7.70 3.85 2.99
N ARG A 145 -7.21 3.69 4.21
CA ARG A 145 -7.14 2.41 4.92
C ARG A 145 -8.51 1.77 5.05
N ASP A 146 -9.48 2.53 5.54
CA ASP A 146 -10.83 2.05 5.82
C ASP A 146 -11.55 1.69 4.52
N GLU A 147 -11.40 2.53 3.49
CA GLU A 147 -11.91 2.27 2.14
C GLU A 147 -11.29 0.99 1.54
N MET A 148 -9.97 0.80 1.66
CA MET A 148 -9.28 -0.36 1.10
C MET A 148 -9.66 -1.66 1.81
N ALA A 149 -9.70 -1.68 3.14
CA ALA A 149 -10.11 -2.84 3.92
C ALA A 149 -11.54 -3.30 3.57
N ALA A 150 -12.47 -2.34 3.52
CA ALA A 150 -13.86 -2.60 3.10
C ALA A 150 -13.93 -3.15 1.67
N SER A 151 -13.20 -2.55 0.72
CA SER A 151 -13.19 -3.01 -0.68
C SER A 151 -12.54 -4.38 -0.90
N SER A 152 -11.65 -4.79 0.02
CA SER A 152 -11.02 -6.11 0.00
C SER A 152 -11.87 -7.21 0.67
N ASN A 153 -12.96 -6.84 1.36
CA ASN A 153 -13.76 -7.76 2.18
C ASN A 153 -12.90 -8.54 3.19
N MET A 154 -11.96 -7.84 3.83
CA MET A 154 -11.05 -8.38 4.84
C MET A 154 -11.25 -7.63 6.16
N GLU A 155 -11.13 -8.34 7.27
CA GLU A 155 -11.12 -7.73 8.60
C GLU A 155 -9.85 -6.89 8.78
N LEU A 156 -9.99 -5.70 9.38
CA LEU A 156 -8.88 -4.82 9.70
C LEU A 156 -8.79 -4.62 11.22
N ILE A 157 -7.75 -5.19 11.81
CA ILE A 157 -7.40 -5.04 13.22
C ILE A 157 -6.56 -3.77 13.38
N SER A 158 -7.08 -2.79 14.10
CA SER A 158 -6.32 -1.59 14.48
C SER A 158 -5.77 -1.75 15.89
N TYR A 159 -4.45 -1.86 16.03
CA TYR A 159 -3.80 -1.95 17.32
C TYR A 159 -3.09 -0.65 17.68
N ILE A 160 -3.31 -0.18 18.90
CA ILE A 160 -2.68 1.01 19.46
C ILE A 160 -2.02 0.65 20.78
N ASN A 161 -0.76 1.03 20.97
CA ASN A 161 -0.04 0.74 22.21
C ASN A 161 -0.68 1.48 23.40
N PRO A 162 -1.32 0.78 24.36
CA PRO A 162 -2.01 1.43 25.48
C PRO A 162 -1.05 2.19 26.40
N GLU A 163 0.19 1.72 26.58
CA GLU A 163 1.19 2.38 27.41
C GLU A 163 1.69 3.68 26.77
N GLY A 164 1.85 3.68 25.45
CA GLY A 164 2.16 4.89 24.70
C GLY A 164 1.05 5.95 24.78
N VAL A 165 -0.21 5.50 24.77
CA VAL A 165 -1.38 6.38 24.96
C VAL A 165 -1.42 6.95 26.39
N LYS A 166 -1.27 6.11 27.42
CA LYS A 166 -1.27 6.54 28.83
C LYS A 166 -0.21 7.58 29.13
N LYS A 167 0.99 7.42 28.54
CA LYS A 167 2.12 8.35 28.69
C LYS A 167 2.06 9.53 27.73
N ASN A 168 1.02 9.63 26.91
CA ASN A 168 0.85 10.64 25.86
C ASN A 168 2.10 10.81 24.97
N ILE A 169 2.73 9.69 24.60
CA ILE A 169 3.95 9.70 23.79
C ILE A 169 3.61 10.26 22.41
N ASN A 170 4.38 11.27 22.01
CA ASN A 170 4.19 11.97 20.75
C ASN A 170 5.55 12.38 20.14
N PRO A 171 5.63 12.54 18.81
CA PRO A 171 6.90 12.81 18.14
C PRO A 171 7.46 14.22 18.39
N PHE A 172 6.66 15.16 18.90
CA PHE A 172 7.06 16.55 19.15
C PHE A 172 7.79 16.71 20.48
N ASP A 173 7.21 16.17 21.57
CA ASP A 173 7.76 16.30 22.92
C ASP A 173 8.85 15.27 23.20
N HIS A 174 8.70 14.05 22.66
CA HIS A 174 9.56 12.90 22.99
C HIS A 174 10.56 12.55 21.87
N GLY A 175 10.47 13.23 20.74
CA GLY A 175 11.24 12.94 19.54
C GLY A 175 10.75 11.72 18.75
N SER A 176 11.11 11.68 17.48
CA SER A 176 10.63 10.65 16.52
C SER A 176 11.13 9.24 16.84
N SER A 177 12.35 9.10 17.36
CA SER A 177 12.96 7.80 17.68
C SER A 177 12.22 7.08 18.80
N LEU A 178 12.06 7.73 19.96
CA LEU A 178 11.36 7.16 21.11
C LEU A 178 9.88 6.90 20.82
N HIS A 179 9.21 7.84 20.15
CA HIS A 179 7.85 7.64 19.69
C HIS A 179 7.72 6.41 18.77
N THR A 180 8.65 6.24 17.82
CA THR A 180 8.61 5.11 16.89
C THR A 180 8.86 3.78 17.60
N ASP A 181 9.82 3.71 18.52
CA ASP A 181 10.07 2.49 19.28
C ASP A 181 8.85 2.07 20.12
N ILE A 182 8.28 3.00 20.89
CA ILE A 182 7.13 2.71 21.74
C ILE A 182 5.88 2.41 20.90
N MET A 183 5.50 3.32 20.00
CA MET A 183 4.21 3.23 19.30
C MET A 183 4.22 2.20 18.17
N LYS A 184 5.36 1.95 17.50
CA LYS A 184 5.45 0.95 16.43
C LYS A 184 6.09 -0.36 16.88
N THR A 185 7.33 -0.32 17.39
CA THR A 185 8.08 -1.55 17.66
C THR A 185 7.46 -2.34 18.80
N GLN A 186 7.26 -1.70 19.96
CA GLN A 186 6.63 -2.35 21.11
C GLN A 186 5.14 -2.60 20.83
N GLY A 187 4.47 -1.67 20.16
CA GLY A 187 3.08 -1.84 19.75
C GLY A 187 2.86 -3.08 18.88
N LEU A 188 3.72 -3.30 17.87
CA LEU A 188 3.63 -4.48 17.02
C LEU A 188 3.86 -5.77 17.80
N LYS A 189 4.88 -5.83 18.68
CA LYS A 189 5.16 -7.02 19.50
C LYS A 189 3.97 -7.37 20.39
N GLN A 190 3.42 -6.38 21.10
CA GLN A 190 2.24 -6.57 21.94
C GLN A 190 1.03 -7.05 21.12
N ALA A 191 0.84 -6.53 19.90
CA ALA A 191 -0.25 -6.97 19.04
C ALA A 191 -0.08 -8.43 18.61
N LEU A 192 1.13 -8.81 18.17
CA LEU A 192 1.43 -10.20 17.79
C LEU A 192 1.21 -11.16 18.97
N ASP A 193 1.63 -10.78 20.17
CA ASP A 193 1.37 -11.55 21.40
C ASP A 193 -0.12 -11.59 21.75
N GLN A 194 -0.84 -10.47 21.68
CA GLN A 194 -2.25 -10.43 22.07
C GLN A 194 -3.12 -11.32 21.18
N TYR A 195 -2.89 -11.29 19.87
CA TYR A 195 -3.68 -12.05 18.90
C TYR A 195 -3.09 -13.43 18.59
N GLN A 196 -1.94 -13.78 19.19
CA GLN A 196 -1.26 -15.07 19.01
C GLN A 196 -1.00 -15.39 17.53
N PHE A 197 -0.54 -14.40 16.77
CA PHE A 197 -0.21 -14.59 15.36
C PHE A 197 1.11 -15.35 15.21
N ASP A 198 1.12 -16.41 14.40
CA ASP A 198 2.30 -17.27 14.19
C ASP A 198 3.07 -16.94 12.91
N ALA A 199 2.44 -16.20 11.98
CA ALA A 199 3.07 -15.65 10.78
C ALA A 199 2.59 -14.22 10.52
N ALA A 200 3.51 -13.34 10.08
CA ALA A 200 3.19 -11.97 9.73
C ALA A 200 3.77 -11.59 8.35
N PHE A 201 2.91 -11.24 7.40
CA PHE A 201 3.34 -10.72 6.10
C PHE A 201 3.79 -9.27 6.22
N GLY A 202 5.03 -8.99 5.80
CA GLY A 202 5.60 -7.65 5.75
C GLY A 202 5.97 -7.23 4.34
N GLY A 203 5.60 -6.01 3.94
CA GLY A 203 5.91 -5.45 2.61
C GLY A 203 7.31 -4.85 2.49
N ALA A 204 8.30 -5.37 3.22
CA ALA A 204 9.68 -4.88 3.17
C ALA A 204 10.39 -5.39 1.91
N ARG A 205 11.22 -4.56 1.28
CA ARG A 205 11.99 -4.96 0.09
C ARG A 205 13.50 -4.84 0.31
N ARG A 206 14.27 -5.74 -0.33
CA ARG A 206 15.73 -5.84 -0.20
C ARG A 206 16.47 -4.61 -0.74
N ASP A 207 15.87 -3.91 -1.71
CA ASP A 207 16.43 -2.71 -2.36
C ASP A 207 16.21 -1.41 -1.57
N GLU A 208 15.42 -1.44 -0.49
CA GLU A 208 15.08 -0.23 0.28
C GLU A 208 16.21 0.27 1.17
N GLU A 209 17.05 -0.63 1.69
CA GLU A 209 18.15 -0.27 2.56
C GLU A 209 19.30 -1.28 2.42
N LYS A 210 20.55 -0.80 2.51
CA LYS A 210 21.76 -1.64 2.34
C LYS A 210 21.79 -2.85 3.29
N SER A 211 21.27 -2.69 4.51
CA SER A 211 21.17 -3.76 5.52
C SER A 211 20.27 -4.92 5.07
N ARG A 212 19.27 -4.66 4.23
CA ARG A 212 18.29 -5.65 3.76
C ARG A 212 18.72 -6.45 2.55
N ALA A 213 19.88 -6.14 1.95
CA ALA A 213 20.36 -6.84 0.77
C ALA A 213 20.54 -8.36 0.99
N LYS A 214 20.78 -8.79 2.23
CA LYS A 214 20.94 -10.19 2.64
C LYS A 214 19.73 -10.76 3.38
N GLU A 215 18.60 -10.04 3.39
CA GLU A 215 17.38 -10.55 4.02
C GLU A 215 16.77 -11.71 3.22
N ARG A 216 16.16 -12.62 3.97
CA ARG A 216 15.46 -13.80 3.47
C ARG A 216 13.96 -13.47 3.26
N VAL A 217 13.26 -14.29 2.50
CA VAL A 217 11.79 -14.21 2.40
C VAL A 217 11.17 -14.51 3.76
N PHE A 218 11.66 -15.56 4.45
CA PHE A 218 11.23 -15.95 5.78
C PHE A 218 12.21 -15.45 6.86
N SER A 219 11.66 -14.79 7.88
CA SER A 219 12.41 -14.28 9.04
C SER A 219 11.89 -14.92 10.32
N PHE A 220 12.51 -16.02 10.74
CA PHE A 220 12.09 -16.74 11.94
C PHE A 220 12.41 -15.93 13.20
N ARG A 221 11.43 -15.86 14.10
CA ARG A 221 11.52 -15.18 15.40
C ARG A 221 11.47 -16.19 16.52
N THR A 222 12.16 -15.90 17.61
CA THR A 222 12.01 -16.64 18.88
C THR A 222 10.74 -16.19 19.60
N ASP A 223 10.32 -16.94 20.62
CA ASP A 223 9.18 -16.60 21.50
C ASP A 223 9.32 -15.23 22.18
N THR A 224 10.54 -14.70 22.24
CA THR A 224 10.86 -13.35 22.76
C THR A 224 10.94 -12.28 21.67
N HIS A 225 10.40 -12.56 20.47
CA HIS A 225 10.45 -11.73 19.27
C HIS A 225 11.85 -11.37 18.79
N ARG A 226 12.88 -12.11 19.22
CA ARG A 226 14.26 -11.88 18.81
C ARG A 226 14.56 -12.62 17.51
N TRP A 227 15.52 -12.08 16.77
CA TRP A 227 16.05 -12.71 15.58
C TRP A 227 17.36 -13.40 15.93
N ASP A 228 17.48 -14.67 15.58
CA ASP A 228 18.70 -15.48 15.75
C ASP A 228 19.21 -15.93 14.38
N PRO A 229 20.46 -15.59 13.99
CA PRO A 229 21.05 -16.03 12.73
C PRO A 229 21.04 -17.56 12.54
N LYS A 230 21.22 -18.33 13.63
CA LYS A 230 21.32 -19.79 13.57
C LYS A 230 19.99 -20.48 13.28
N ASN A 231 18.88 -19.83 13.63
CA ASN A 231 17.54 -20.34 13.38
C ASN A 231 17.02 -20.00 11.97
N GLN A 232 17.78 -19.25 11.17
CA GLN A 232 17.38 -18.91 9.81
C GLN A 232 17.71 -20.06 8.86
N ARG A 233 16.74 -20.43 8.04
CA ARG A 233 16.86 -21.58 7.12
C ARG A 233 17.35 -21.13 5.74
N PRO A 234 18.17 -21.94 5.04
CA PRO A 234 18.46 -21.72 3.62
C PRO A 234 17.19 -21.79 2.76
N GLU A 235 17.06 -20.87 1.80
CA GLU A 235 15.96 -20.82 0.82
C GLU A 235 16.54 -21.31 -0.50
N LEU A 236 16.40 -22.61 -0.78
CA LEU A 236 17.12 -23.28 -1.87
C LEU A 236 16.37 -23.21 -3.21
N TRP A 237 15.04 -23.27 -3.17
CA TRP A 237 14.15 -23.28 -4.34
C TRP A 237 12.79 -22.67 -4.00
N ASN A 238 12.00 -22.40 -5.06
CA ASN A 238 10.59 -22.05 -5.03
C ASN A 238 9.83 -23.03 -5.92
#